data_AF-A0A9X3UK09-F1
#
_entry.id   AF-A0A9X3UK09-F1
#
_cell.length_a   1.000
_cell.length_b   1.000
_cell.length_c   1.000
_cell.angle_alpha   90.00
_cell.angle_beta   90.00
_cell.angle_gamma   90.00
#
_symmetry.space_group_name_H-M   'P 1'
#
loop_
_entity.id
_entity.type
_entity.pdbx_description
1 polymer ?
#
loop_
_entity_poly.entity_id
_entity_poly.type
_entity_poly.pdbx_seq_one_letter_code
_entity_poly.pdbx_strand_id
1 'polypeptide(L)' 'MKATKIVEHARQLLDAHGDRAEAEAAQKAIDLDAKGKVEDAENWRRVRAAIHEMRPPHVS' A
#
# COMPACT_ATOMS: atom_id res chain seq x y z
N MET A 1 6.44 1.18 -10.44
CA MET A 1 5.94 -0.20 -10.66
C MET A 1 4.88 -0.20 -11.76
N LYS A 2 4.62 -1.34 -12.41
CA LYS A 2 3.38 -1.54 -13.20
C LYS A 2 2.19 -1.67 -12.24
N ALA A 3 1.02 -1.15 -12.61
CA ALA A 3 -0.18 -1.14 -11.77
C ALA A 3 -0.58 -2.53 -11.25
N THR A 4 -0.44 -3.58 -12.06
CA THR A 4 -0.66 -4.97 -11.66
C THR A 4 0.23 -5.41 -10.50
N LYS A 5 1.53 -5.09 -10.54
CA LYS A 5 2.45 -5.40 -9.43
C LYS A 5 2.08 -4.66 -8.14
N ILE A 6 1.55 -3.45 -8.25
CA ILE A 6 1.09 -2.67 -7.07
C ILE A 6 -0.09 -3.36 -6.40
N VAL A 7 -1.08 -3.78 -7.20
CA VAL A 7 -2.28 -4.49 -6.76
C VAL A 7 -1.92 -5.86 -6.17
N GLU A 8 -1.03 -6.62 -6.80
CA GLU A 8 -0.55 -7.90 -6.26
C GLU A 8 0.23 -7.73 -4.95
N HIS A 9 1.04 -6.66 -4.84
CA HIS A 9 1.77 -6.37 -3.62
C HIS A 9 0.84 -5.92 -2.49
N ALA A 10 -0.14 -5.07 -2.80
CA ALA A 10 -1.21 -4.66 -1.89
C ALA A 10 -1.98 -5.87 -1.34
N ARG A 11 -2.38 -6.79 -2.22
CA ARG A 11 -3.10 -8.01 -1.83
C ARG A 11 -2.26 -8.90 -0.91
N GLN A 12 -0.99 -9.14 -1.24
CA GLN A 12 -0.09 -9.92 -0.38
C GLN A 12 0.12 -9.25 0.98
N LEU A 13 0.26 -7.92 1.01
CA LEU A 13 0.42 -7.18 2.25
C LEU A 13 -0.85 -7.28 3.12
N LEU A 14 -2.03 -7.15 2.51
CA LEU A 14 -3.31 -7.24 3.17
C LEU A 14 -3.58 -8.66 3.69
N ASP A 15 -3.21 -9.69 2.93
CA ASP A 15 -3.37 -11.09 3.33
C ASP A 15 -2.45 -11.44 4.52
N ALA A 16 -1.20 -10.96 4.50
CA ALA A 16 -0.21 -11.23 5.54
C ALA A 16 -0.39 -10.36 6.81
N HIS A 17 -0.73 -9.07 6.67
CA HIS A 17 -0.76 -8.11 7.77
C HIS A 17 -2.17 -7.65 8.17
N GLY A 18 -3.20 -7.97 7.37
CA GLY A 18 -4.58 -7.57 7.60
C GLY A 18 -4.73 -6.04 7.65
N ASP A 19 -5.42 -5.55 8.67
CA ASP A 19 -5.60 -4.11 8.95
C ASP A 19 -4.30 -3.30 9.04
N ARG A 20 -3.19 -3.93 9.42
CA ARG A 20 -1.90 -3.23 9.56
C ARG A 20 -1.24 -2.95 8.22
N ALA A 21 -1.67 -3.59 7.14
CA ALA A 21 -1.09 -3.44 5.82
C ALA A 21 -1.16 -1.99 5.31
N GLU A 22 -2.28 -1.30 5.56
CA GLU A 22 -2.45 0.10 5.15
C GLU A 22 -1.48 1.02 5.90
N ALA A 23 -1.31 0.79 7.22
CA ALA A 23 -0.41 1.55 8.07
C ALA A 23 1.07 1.32 7.67
N GLU A 24 1.46 0.08 7.39
CA GLU A 24 2.82 -0.23 6.93
C GLU A 24 3.12 0.41 5.57
N ALA A 25 2.17 0.38 4.64
CA ALA A 25 2.33 1.03 3.35
C ALA A 25 2.45 2.55 3.49
N ALA A 26 1.66 3.17 4.37
CA ALA A 26 1.75 4.59 4.69
C ALA A 26 3.10 4.96 5.31
N GLN A 27 3.55 4.19 6.30
CA GLN A 27 4.82 4.42 7.00
C GLN A 27 6.01 4.33 6.05
N LYS A 28 6.00 3.34 5.14
CA LYS A 28 7.03 3.21 4.10
C LYS A 28 7.04 4.38 3.12
N ALA A 29 5.87 4.86 2.70
CA ALA A 29 5.79 6.03 1.83
C ALA A 29 6.46 7.25 2.48
N ILE A 30 6.22 7.48 3.78
CA ILE A 30 6.81 8.60 4.53
C ILE A 30 8.32 8.43 4.69
N ASP A 31 8.78 7.23 5.07
CA ASP A 31 10.20 6.94 5.24
C ASP A 31 10.98 7.09 3.92
N LEU A 32 10.38 6.71 2.79
CA LEU A 32 10.98 6.87 1.47
C LEU A 32 11.02 8.32 1.02
N ASP A 33 9.96 9.08 1.29
CA ASP A 33 9.90 10.52 1.03
C ASP A 33 10.99 11.26 1.82
N ALA A 34 11.14 10.93 3.11
CA ALA A 34 12.21 11.45 3.96
C ALA A 34 13.62 11.09 3.48
N LYS A 35 13.76 9.95 2.80
CA LYS A 35 15.03 9.50 2.17
C LYS A 35 15.25 10.11 0.78
N GLY A 36 14.35 10.98 0.30
CA GLY A 36 14.41 11.58 -1.03
C GLY A 36 14.00 10.65 -2.17
N LYS A 37 13.43 9.48 -1.85
CA LYS A 37 12.97 8.46 -2.82
C LYS A 37 11.51 8.68 -3.18
N VAL A 38 11.23 9.82 -3.80
CA VAL A 38 9.87 10.27 -4.14
C VAL A 38 9.14 9.26 -5.05
N GLU A 39 9.84 8.65 -6.01
CA GLU A 39 9.25 7.64 -6.91
C GLU A 39 8.79 6.38 -6.17
N ASP A 40 9.57 5.93 -5.20
CA ASP A 40 9.21 4.80 -4.36
C ASP A 40 8.06 5.17 -3.41
N ALA A 41 8.10 6.37 -2.82
CA ALA A 41 7.01 6.89 -1.98
C ALA A 41 5.69 6.92 -2.76
N GLU A 42 5.70 7.34 -4.03
CA GLU A 42 4.54 7.29 -4.92
C GLU A 42 4.04 5.86 -5.18
N ASN A 43 4.92 4.89 -5.39
CA ASN A 43 4.51 3.48 -5.49
C ASN A 43 3.80 3.04 -4.21
N TRP A 44 4.34 3.36 -3.03
CA TRP A 44 3.72 2.97 -1.74
C TRP A 44 2.38 3.66 -1.50
N ARG A 45 2.21 4.92 -1.92
CA ARG A 45 0.89 5.58 -1.91
C ARG A 45 -0.12 4.85 -2.80
N ARG A 46 0.28 4.40 -3.99
CA ARG A 46 -0.56 3.58 -4.87
C ARG A 46 -0.87 2.21 -4.27
N VAL A 47 0.09 1.56 -3.62
CA VAL A 47 -0.12 0.29 -2.88
C VAL A 47 -1.16 0.51 -1.78
N ARG A 48 -1.00 1.57 -0.97
CA ARG A 48 -1.95 1.92 0.10
C ARG A 48 -3.36 2.16 -0.46
N ALA A 49 -3.48 2.89 -1.56
CA ALA A 49 -4.77 3.12 -2.22
C ALA A 49 -5.41 1.81 -2.69
N ALA A 50 -4.62 0.92 -3.31
CA ALA A 50 -5.10 -0.40 -3.71
C ALA A 50 -5.52 -1.25 -2.50
N ILE A 51 -4.80 -1.22 -1.38
CA ILE A 51 -5.20 -1.89 -0.13
C ILE A 51 -6.54 -1.35 0.35
N HIS A 52 -6.69 -0.02 0.38
CA HIS A 52 -7.92 0.64 0.80
C HIS A 52 -9.13 0.27 -0.09
N GLU A 53 -8.92 0.22 -1.40
CA GLU A 53 -9.94 -0.14 -2.40
C GLU A 53 -10.28 -1.65 -2.36
N MET A 54 -9.31 -2.49 -2.00
CA MET A 54 -9.50 -3.94 -1.83
C MET A 54 -10.19 -4.32 -0.54
N ARG A 55 -10.14 -3.47 0.50
CA ARG A 55 -10.95 -3.69 1.70
C ARG A 55 -12.40 -3.46 1.29
N PRO A 56 -13.25 -4.50 1.21
CA PRO A 56 -14.66 -4.25 1.00
C PRO A 56 -15.14 -3.35 2.16
N PRO A 57 -16.08 -2.41 1.92
CA PRO A 57 -16.89 -1.96 3.05
C PRO A 57 -17.44 -3.25 3.67
N HIS A 58 -17.16 -3.48 4.95
CA HIS A 58 -17.79 -4.57 5.68
C HIS A 58 -19.30 -4.32 5.64
N VAL A 59 -19.96 -4.78 4.58
CA VAL A 59 -21.39 -4.94 4.52
C VAL A 59 -21.66 -6.18 5.36
N SER A 60 -21.94 -5.91 6.63
CA SER A 60 -22.61 -6.86 7.52
C SER A 60 -24.00 -7.19 6.97
#